data_AF-A0A562IJQ8-F1
#
_entry.id   AF-A0A562IJQ8-F1
#
_cell.length_a   1.000
_cell.length_b   1.000
_cell.length_c   1.000
_cell.angle_alpha   90.00
_cell.angle_beta   90.00
_cell.angle_gamma   90.00
#
_symmetry.space_group_name_H-M   'P 1'
#
loop_
_entity.id
_entity.type
_entity.pdbx_description
1 polymer ?
#
loop_
_entity_poly.entity_id
_entity_poly.type
_entity_poly.pdbx_seq_one_letter_code
_entity_poly.pdbx_strand_id
1 'polypeptide(L)'
;MAGQPVEIRLPVRRFFCDAVRCPVRTFAEQVTGLTGRYTRRSPLLRQTLEKIGLALAGRAGARLADRLGLETSRSSVLRLVRALPDPPAGTVNSAGCGRLRPPPRPPVRDRAG
;
A
#
# COMPACT_ATOMS: atom_id res chain seq x y z
N MET A 1 13.67 17.28 6.18
CA MET A 1 12.45 16.47 6.37
C MET A 1 11.73 16.39 5.04
N ALA A 2 11.21 15.22 4.65
CA ALA A 2 10.38 15.07 3.45
C ALA A 2 8.89 15.13 3.85
N GLY A 3 7.98 15.07 2.87
CA GLY A 3 6.54 14.88 3.11
C GLY A 3 5.82 16.07 3.74
N GLN A 4 5.97 17.27 3.16
CA GLN A 4 5.24 18.44 3.63
C GLN A 4 3.76 18.37 3.18
N PRO A 5 2.78 18.60 4.07
CA PRO A 5 1.38 18.77 3.68
C PRO A 5 1.24 19.98 2.75
N VAL A 6 0.54 19.79 1.62
CA VAL A 6 0.25 20.85 0.66
C VAL A 6 -1.24 20.81 0.31
N GLU A 7 -1.85 21.99 0.23
CA GLU A 7 -3.21 22.17 -0.26
C GLU A 7 -3.16 22.58 -1.74
N ILE A 8 -3.84 21.83 -2.61
CA ILE A 8 -3.98 22.16 -4.03
C ILE A 8 -5.43 22.57 -4.27
N ARG A 9 -5.65 23.86 -4.58
CA ARG A 9 -6.96 24.37 -4.97
C ARG A 9 -7.11 24.28 -6.48
N LEU A 10 -8.02 23.42 -6.94
CA LEU A 10 -8.21 23.14 -8.35
C LEU A 10 -9.69 23.35 -8.74
N PRO A 11 -10.02 24.28 -9.63
CA PRO A 11 -11.34 24.33 -10.24
C PRO A 11 -11.50 23.14 -11.20
N VAL A 12 -12.51 22.31 -10.95
CA VAL A 12 -12.84 21.14 -11.79
C VAL A 12 -14.29 21.21 -12.26
N ARG A 13 -14.56 20.68 -13.45
CA ARG A 13 -15.95 20.57 -13.93
C ARG A 13 -16.69 19.47 -13.17
N ARG A 14 -17.95 19.73 -12.83
CA ARG A 14 -18.92 18.69 -12.43
C ARG A 14 -19.82 18.37 -13.60
N PHE A 15 -19.99 17.09 -13.87
CA PHE A 15 -20.86 16.57 -14.91
C PHE A 15 -22.03 15.81 -14.29
N PHE A 16 -23.12 15.73 -15.04
CA PHE A 16 -24.34 15.05 -14.64
C PHE A 16 -24.81 14.10 -15.75
N CYS A 17 -25.26 12.91 -15.36
CA CYS A 17 -25.88 11.92 -16.24
C CYS A 17 -27.39 11.87 -15.94
N ASP A 18 -28.20 12.16 -16.93
CA ASP A 18 -29.67 12.25 -16.85
C ASP A 18 -30.39 10.93 -17.22
N ALA A 19 -29.68 9.97 -17.82
CA ALA A 19 -30.24 8.68 -18.18
C ALA A 19 -30.81 7.93 -16.95
N VAL A 20 -32.03 7.42 -17.09
CA VAL A 20 -32.80 6.76 -16.01
C VAL A 20 -32.07 5.57 -15.39
N ARG A 21 -31.26 4.86 -16.19
CA ARG A 21 -30.52 3.66 -15.75
C ARG A 21 -29.03 3.96 -15.45
N CYS A 22 -28.65 5.23 -15.30
CA CYS A 22 -27.25 5.59 -15.10
C CYS A 22 -26.80 5.23 -13.67
N PRO A 23 -25.77 4.38 -13.49
CA PRO A 23 -25.33 3.94 -12.18
C PRO A 23 -24.64 5.07 -11.37
N VAL A 24 -24.21 6.14 -12.05
CA VAL A 24 -23.52 7.28 -11.47
C VAL A 24 -24.10 8.56 -12.04
N ARG A 25 -24.91 9.28 -11.26
CA ARG A 25 -25.60 10.49 -11.73
C ARG A 25 -24.72 11.73 -11.76
N THR A 26 -23.67 11.78 -10.95
CA THR A 26 -22.77 12.94 -10.88
C THR A 26 -21.33 12.47 -10.81
N PHE A 27 -20.47 13.11 -11.60
CA PHE A 27 -19.05 12.83 -11.62
C PHE A 27 -18.29 14.15 -11.79
N ALA A 28 -17.04 14.18 -11.34
CA ALA A 28 -16.16 15.32 -11.51
C ALA A 28 -15.09 14.99 -12.54
N GLU A 29 -14.64 16.01 -13.26
CA GLU A 29 -13.46 15.96 -14.13
C GLU A 29 -12.27 15.34 -13.38
N GLN A 30 -11.55 14.46 -14.08
CA GLN A 30 -10.36 13.82 -13.54
C GLN A 30 -9.13 14.41 -14.24
N VAL A 31 -8.38 15.25 -13.53
CA VAL A 31 -7.11 15.79 -13.99
C VAL A 31 -6.04 14.70 -13.94
N THR A 32 -5.56 14.33 -15.12
CA THR A 32 -4.50 13.33 -15.31
C THR A 32 -3.31 13.63 -14.41
N GLY A 33 -2.82 12.62 -13.69
CA GLY A 33 -1.67 12.75 -12.80
C GLY A 33 -1.96 13.40 -11.44
N LEU A 34 -3.17 13.92 -11.19
CA LEU A 34 -3.50 14.58 -9.94
C LEU A 34 -4.71 13.96 -9.22
N THR A 35 -5.78 13.67 -9.94
CA THR A 35 -7.02 13.14 -9.37
C THR A 35 -7.38 11.79 -9.94
N GLY A 36 -7.94 10.91 -9.11
CA GLY A 36 -8.56 9.67 -9.56
C GLY A 36 -9.89 9.43 -8.86
N ARG A 37 -10.75 8.63 -9.49
CA ARG A 37 -12.05 8.29 -8.91
C ARG A 37 -11.87 7.53 -7.60
N TYR A 38 -12.51 8.01 -6.53
CA TYR A 38 -12.43 7.45 -5.17
C TYR A 38 -11.01 7.40 -4.56
N THR A 39 -10.02 8.06 -5.16
CA THR A 39 -8.67 8.06 -4.61
C THR A 39 -8.58 9.00 -3.41
N ARG A 40 -8.10 8.47 -2.28
CA ARG A 40 -7.86 9.23 -1.04
C ARG A 40 -6.41 9.72 -0.91
N ARG A 41 -5.57 9.42 -1.90
CA ARG A 41 -4.14 9.77 -1.94
C ARG A 41 -3.83 10.39 -3.29
N SER A 42 -3.02 11.44 -3.30
CA SER A 42 -2.42 11.93 -4.54
C SER A 42 -1.62 10.81 -5.22
N PRO A 43 -1.53 10.77 -6.56
CA PRO A 43 -0.72 9.80 -7.29
C PRO A 43 0.74 9.78 -6.82
N LEU A 44 1.35 10.93 -6.56
CA LEU A 44 2.72 11.04 -6.05
C LEU A 44 2.90 10.34 -4.69
N LEU A 45 2.05 10.64 -3.70
CA LEU A 45 2.07 9.98 -2.40
C LEU A 45 1.94 8.46 -2.54
N ARG A 46 1.04 7.99 -3.41
CA ARG A 46 0.85 6.56 -3.66
C ARG A 46 2.13 5.91 -4.20
N GLN A 47 2.73 6.49 -5.24
CA GLN A 47 3.96 5.96 -5.87
C GLN A 47 5.13 5.94 -4.89
N THR A 48 5.29 6.99 -4.07
CA THR A 48 6.32 7.04 -3.04
C THR A 48 6.16 5.90 -2.02
N LEU A 49 4.93 5.67 -1.55
CA LEU A 49 4.64 4.58 -0.61
C LEU A 49 4.81 3.18 -1.25
N GLU A 50 4.52 3.03 -2.54
CA GLU A 50 4.80 1.80 -3.30
C GLU A 50 6.30 1.51 -3.34
N LYS A 51 7.13 2.50 -3.70
CA LYS A 51 8.60 2.35 -3.73
C LYS A 51 9.18 2.02 -2.35
N ILE A 52 8.73 2.72 -1.31
CA ILE A 52 9.12 2.42 0.08
C ILE A 52 8.71 0.99 0.45
N GLY A 53 7.50 0.59 0.08
CA GLY A 53 6.98 -0.76 0.36
C GLY A 53 7.73 -1.86 -0.36
N LEU A 54 8.11 -1.65 -1.63
CA LEU A 54 8.93 -2.59 -2.39
C LEU A 54 10.31 -2.77 -1.76
N ALA A 55 10.94 -1.67 -1.32
CA ALA A 55 12.28 -1.71 -0.74
C ALA A 55 12.32 -2.27 0.70
N LEU A 56 11.33 -1.95 1.54
CA LEU A 56 11.38 -2.19 2.99
C LEU A 56 10.25 -3.08 3.53
N ALA A 57 9.33 -3.53 2.67
CA ALA A 57 8.12 -4.25 3.05
C ALA A 57 7.28 -3.49 4.10
N GLY A 58 6.35 -4.19 4.76
CA GLY A 58 5.32 -3.57 5.59
C GLY A 58 5.83 -2.72 6.76
N ARG A 59 6.51 -3.32 7.76
CA ARG A 59 6.77 -2.63 9.05
C ARG A 59 7.92 -1.64 8.94
N ALA A 60 8.99 -2.01 8.25
CA ALA A 60 10.11 -1.09 8.04
C ALA A 60 9.70 0.03 7.08
N GLY A 61 8.92 -0.27 6.04
CA GLY A 61 8.36 0.75 5.15
C GLY A 61 7.45 1.75 5.87
N ALA A 62 6.55 1.30 6.73
CA ALA A 62 5.70 2.19 7.52
C ALA A 62 6.52 3.09 8.48
N ARG A 63 7.54 2.53 9.15
CA ARG A 63 8.43 3.31 10.04
C ARG A 63 9.24 4.36 9.29
N LEU A 64 9.73 4.05 8.09
CA LEU A 64 10.41 5.05 7.27
C LEU A 64 9.44 6.13 6.79
N ALA A 65 8.26 5.74 6.30
CA ALA A 65 7.25 6.67 5.84
C ALA A 65 6.85 7.68 6.94
N ASP A 66 6.67 7.22 8.18
CA ASP A 66 6.40 8.04 9.35
C ASP A 66 7.52 9.08 9.61
N ARG A 67 8.78 8.65 9.57
CA ARG A 67 9.94 9.56 9.67
C ARG A 67 10.05 10.58 8.52
N LEU A 68 9.39 10.31 7.40
CA LEU A 68 9.30 11.18 6.24
C LEU A 68 8.00 12.01 6.24
N GLY A 69 7.21 12.02 7.31
CA GLY A 69 5.93 12.75 7.37
C GLY A 69 4.80 12.15 6.53
N LEU A 70 4.94 10.89 6.10
CA LEU A 70 3.98 10.19 5.25
C LEU A 70 3.17 9.18 6.07
N GLU A 71 2.00 9.59 6.54
CA GLU A 71 1.14 8.74 7.38
C GLU A 71 0.66 7.48 6.64
N THR A 72 1.06 6.31 7.14
CA THR A 72 0.64 5.01 6.61
C THR A 72 0.80 3.90 7.63
N SER A 73 0.10 2.79 7.42
CA SER A 73 0.23 1.58 8.25
C SER A 73 0.96 0.46 7.51
N ARG A 74 1.53 -0.50 8.25
CA ARG A 74 2.13 -1.73 7.68
C ARG A 74 1.21 -2.41 6.67
N SER A 75 -0.07 -2.57 7.03
CA SER A 75 -1.06 -3.23 6.18
C SER A 75 -1.37 -2.42 4.93
N SER A 76 -1.37 -1.08 5.03
CA SER A 76 -1.53 -0.20 3.87
C SER A 76 -0.35 -0.30 2.91
N VAL A 77 0.89 -0.31 3.43
CA VAL A 77 2.11 -0.51 2.61
C VAL A 77 2.05 -1.86 1.89
N LEU A 78 1.74 -2.94 2.59
CA LEU A 78 1.62 -4.27 1.97
C LEU A 78 0.49 -4.34 0.94
N ARG A 79 -0.63 -3.65 1.18
CA ARG A 79 -1.74 -3.58 0.21
C ARG A 79 -1.32 -2.86 -1.06
N LEU A 80 -0.52 -1.80 -0.96
CA LEU A 80 0.02 -1.09 -2.12
C LEU A 80 0.95 -1.99 -2.93
N VAL A 81 1.89 -2.67 -2.27
CA VAL A 81 2.83 -3.59 -2.93
C VAL A 81 2.09 -4.73 -3.64
N ARG A 82 1.11 -5.36 -2.99
CA ARG A 82 0.31 -6.45 -3.59
C ARG A 82 -0.59 -6.02 -4.74
N ALA A 83 -0.85 -4.73 -4.88
CA ALA A 83 -1.65 -4.20 -5.97
C ALA A 83 -0.78 -3.84 -7.20
N LEU A 84 0.54 -3.96 -7.10
CA LEU A 84 1.44 -3.81 -8.24
C LEU A 84 1.35 -5.06 -9.13
N PRO A 85 1.50 -4.90 -10.45
CA PRO A 85 1.61 -6.05 -11.34
C PRO A 85 2.83 -6.89 -10.99
N ASP A 86 2.69 -8.21 -11.05
CA ASP A 86 3.81 -9.12 -10.90
C ASP A 86 4.81 -8.91 -12.04
N PRO A 87 6.13 -8.99 -11.76
CA PRO A 87 7.12 -9.02 -12.83
C PRO A 87 6.89 -10.25 -13.71
N PRO A 88 7.25 -10.19 -15.01
CA PRO A 88 7.16 -11.34 -15.90
C PRO A 88 7.90 -12.53 -15.28
N ALA A 89 7.26 -13.70 -15.30
CA ALA A 89 7.80 -14.90 -14.70
C ALA A 89 9.09 -15.32 -15.44
N GLY A 90 10.24 -15.09 -14.81
CA GLY A 90 11.50 -15.74 -15.18
C GLY A 90 11.57 -17.15 -14.61
N THR A 91 12.45 -17.99 -15.16
CA THR A 91 12.79 -19.29 -14.56
C THR A 91 13.44 -19.07 -13.19
N VAL A 92 12.66 -19.30 -12.12
CA VAL A 92 13.13 -19.17 -10.74
C VAL A 92 13.84 -20.45 -10.34
N ASN A 93 15.17 -20.45 -10.39
CA ASN A 93 16.02 -21.51 -9.82
C ASN A 93 16.27 -21.20 -8.33
N SER A 94 15.24 -21.26 -7.49
CA SER A 94 15.41 -21.11 -6.03
C SER A 94 15.23 -22.46 -5.34
N ALA A 95 16.27 -22.93 -4.64
CA ALA A 95 16.18 -24.03 -3.71
C ALA A 95 15.09 -23.73 -2.65
N GLY A 96 14.21 -24.71 -2.42
CA GLY A 96 12.97 -24.53 -1.67
C GLY A 96 13.15 -24.02 -0.24
N CYS A 97 12.14 -23.28 0.24
CA CYS A 97 12.03 -22.88 1.63
C CYS A 97 11.70 -24.11 2.49
N GLY A 98 12.73 -24.74 3.06
CA GLY A 98 12.56 -25.81 4.04
C GLY A 98 11.85 -25.31 5.30
N ARG A 99 10.92 -26.09 5.84
CA ARG A 99 10.38 -25.85 7.18
C ARG A 99 11.53 -25.90 8.18
N LEU A 100 11.80 -24.78 8.87
CA LEU A 100 12.62 -24.78 10.07
C LEU A 100 12.01 -25.79 11.06
N ARG A 101 12.77 -26.84 11.39
CA ARG A 101 12.38 -27.77 12.45
C ARG A 101 12.38 -26.99 13.76
N PRO A 102 11.28 -26.96 14.52
CA PRO A 102 11.27 -26.30 15.81
C PRO A 102 12.26 -27.00 16.76
N PRO A 103 12.91 -26.26 17.68
CA PRO A 103 13.79 -26.86 18.67
C PRO A 103 13.01 -27.86 19.56
N PRO A 104 13.67 -28.91 20.09
CA PRO A 104 13.03 -29.84 21.02
C PRO A 104 12.52 -29.07 22.24
N ARG A 105 11.34 -29.46 22.74
CA ARG A 105 10.78 -28.87 23.96
C ARG A 105 11.67 -29.25 25.16
N PRO A 106 11.99 -28.31 26.07
CA PRO A 106 12.70 -28.67 27.30
C PRO A 106 11.84 -29.63 28.15
N PRO A 107 12.46 -30.52 28.93
CA PRO A 107 11.73 -31.43 29.80
C PRO A 107 10.89 -30.64 30.81
N VAL A 108 9.63 -31.05 30.99
CA VAL A 108 8.77 -30.53 32.05
C VAL A 108 9.37 -30.98 33.37
N ARG A 109 9.79 -30.03 34.20
CA ARG A 109 10.33 -30.33 35.53
C ARG A 109 9.12 -30.59 36.43
N ASP A 110 8.86 -31.86 36.72
CA ASP A 110 7.86 -32.22 37.73
C ASP A 110 8.29 -31.61 39.06
N ARG A 111 7.40 -30.80 39.66
CA ARG A 111 7.59 -30.30 41.02
C ARG A 111 7.49 -31.49 41.96
N ALA A 112 8.63 -31.95 42.48
CA ALA A 112 8.65 -32.81 43.65
C ALA A 112 8.03 -32.04 44.83
N GLY A 113 7.00 -32.63 45.44
CA GLY A 113 6.48 -32.24 46.75
C GLY A 113 7.34 -32.79 47.88
#